data_AF-A0A7W1ADR4-F1
#
_entry.id   AF-A0A7W1ADR4-F1
#
_cell.length_a   1.000
_cell.length_b   1.000
_cell.length_c   1.000
_cell.angle_alpha   90.00
_cell.angle_beta   90.00
_cell.angle_gamma   90.00
#
_symmetry.space_group_name_H-M   'P 1'
#
loop_
_entity.id
_entity.type
_entity.pdbx_description
1 polymer ?
#
loop_
_entity_poly.entity_id
_entity_poly.type
_entity_poly.pdbx_seq_one_letter_code
_entity_poly.pdbx_strand_id
1 'polypeptide(L)'
;MQPTRVLPAVSVLSLISVEYGGWALLGFLTGRGQLGQFREQFFRAGHAHAGVLLVLSLVYFLHLDRTGYSDGVKWFAGSLLLAGIMAQSGGFFIHLGLGKPNRSSLGTVVTRLGAVLMAGALLILAVGLLRSDRQG
;
A
#
# COMPACT_ATOMS: atom_id res chain seq x y z
N MET A 1 12.58 17.79 8.51
CA MET A 1 11.11 17.64 8.55
C MET A 1 10.78 16.31 9.22
N GLN A 2 9.80 16.28 10.13
CA GLN A 2 9.43 15.04 10.83
C GLN A 2 8.80 14.02 9.85
N PRO A 3 9.36 12.81 9.70
CA PRO A 3 8.85 11.77 8.78
C PRO A 3 7.39 11.45 9.02
N THR A 4 7.00 11.40 10.30
CA THR A 4 5.66 11.10 10.81
C THR A 4 4.64 12.22 10.58
N ARG A 5 5.01 13.30 9.89
CA ARG A 5 4.07 14.29 9.34
C ARG A 5 3.95 14.22 7.83
N VAL A 6 5.08 14.07 7.14
CA VAL A 6 5.12 14.10 5.67
C VAL A 6 4.54 12.81 5.08
N LEU A 7 4.95 11.64 5.57
CA LEU A 7 4.52 10.35 5.02
C LEU A 7 3.01 10.07 5.23
N PRO A 8 2.39 10.42 6.37
CA PRO A 8 0.93 10.38 6.49
C PRO A 8 0.24 11.34 5.52
N ALA A 9 0.75 12.55 5.34
CA ALA A 9 0.16 13.51 4.39
C ALA A 9 0.18 12.96 2.95
N VAL A 10 1.29 12.33 2.54
CA VAL A 10 1.38 11.60 1.26
C VAL A 10 0.34 10.48 1.19
N SER A 11 0.11 9.76 2.29
CA SER A 11 -0.89 8.67 2.34
C SER A 11 -2.32 9.19 2.17
N VAL A 12 -2.66 10.30 2.84
CA VAL A 12 -3.96 10.97 2.70
C VAL A 12 -4.16 11.47 1.28
N LEU A 13 -3.15 12.14 0.69
CA LEU A 13 -3.22 12.59 -0.71
C LEU A 13 -3.36 11.41 -1.67
N SER A 14 -2.72 10.27 -1.37
CA SER A 14 -2.85 9.04 -2.18
C SER A 14 -4.26 8.45 -2.13
N LEU A 15 -5.01 8.61 -1.03
CA LEU A 15 -6.40 8.13 -0.94
C LEU A 15 -7.31 8.82 -1.97
N ILE A 16 -7.05 10.07 -2.35
CA ILE A 16 -7.81 10.77 -3.40
C ILE A 16 -7.70 10.01 -4.74
N SER A 17 -6.53 9.46 -5.05
CA SER A 17 -6.35 8.64 -6.26
C SER A 17 -7.09 7.29 -6.16
N VAL A 18 -7.21 6.74 -4.96
CA VAL A 18 -7.99 5.53 -4.70
C VAL A 18 -9.48 5.82 -4.94
N GLU A 19 -10.01 6.93 -4.43
CA GLU A 19 -11.41 7.35 -4.66
C GLU A 19 -11.72 7.47 -6.15
N TYR A 20 -10.82 8.07 -6.93
CA TYR A 20 -10.95 8.13 -8.39
C TYR A 20 -10.99 6.73 -9.02
N GLY A 21 -10.16 5.80 -8.55
CA GLY A 21 -10.21 4.40 -8.98
C GLY A 21 -11.56 3.74 -8.67
N GLY A 22 -12.15 4.01 -7.51
CA GLY A 22 -13.48 3.51 -7.14
C GLY A 22 -14.58 4.07 -8.03
N TRP A 23 -14.52 5.38 -8.33
CA TRP A 23 -15.42 6.03 -9.28
C TRP A 23 -15.31 5.43 -10.69
N ALA A 24 -14.10 5.15 -11.16
CA ALA A 24 -13.88 4.51 -12.45
C ALA A 24 -14.48 3.09 -12.49
N LEU A 25 -14.27 2.29 -11.43
CA LEU A 25 -14.88 0.96 -11.31
C LEU A 25 -16.40 1.02 -11.33
N LEU A 26 -16.99 1.95 -10.56
CA LEU A 26 -18.43 2.18 -10.56
C LEU A 26 -18.94 2.50 -11.96
N GLY A 27 -18.20 3.33 -12.71
CA GLY A 27 -18.51 3.63 -14.12
C GLY A 27 -18.56 2.39 -15.00
N PHE A 28 -17.58 1.48 -14.89
CA PHE A 28 -17.58 0.22 -15.65
C PHE A 28 -18.74 -0.70 -15.27
N LEU A 29 -19.05 -0.80 -13.98
CA LEU A 29 -20.16 -1.62 -13.48
C LEU A 29 -21.55 -1.05 -13.84
N THR A 30 -21.65 0.26 -14.05
CA THR A 30 -22.92 0.97 -14.36
C THR A 30 -23.10 1.28 -15.85
N GLY A 31 -22.30 0.67 -16.72
CA GLY A 31 -22.56 0.67 -18.18
C GLY A 31 -21.69 1.61 -19.02
N ARG A 32 -20.64 2.24 -18.46
CA ARG A 32 -19.65 3.01 -19.26
C ARG A 32 -18.59 2.15 -19.96
N GLY A 33 -18.77 0.83 -19.99
CA GLY A 33 -17.91 -0.13 -20.67
C GLY A 33 -17.77 -1.43 -19.88
N GLN A 34 -17.64 -2.58 -20.56
CA GLN A 34 -17.45 -3.86 -19.90
C GLN A 34 -15.96 -4.14 -19.68
N LEU A 35 -15.55 -4.25 -18.41
CA LEU A 35 -14.31 -4.95 -18.07
C LEU A 35 -14.61 -6.45 -18.14
N GLY A 36 -13.84 -7.20 -18.92
CA GLY A 36 -13.91 -8.66 -18.84
C GLY A 36 -13.60 -9.15 -17.42
N GLN A 37 -14.18 -10.28 -17.00
CA GLN A 37 -14.12 -10.77 -15.61
C GLN A 37 -12.71 -10.75 -15.00
N PHE A 38 -11.69 -11.13 -15.78
CA PHE A 38 -10.29 -11.06 -15.36
C PHE A 38 -9.86 -9.63 -14.99
N ARG A 39 -10.12 -8.65 -15.86
CA ARG A 39 -9.71 -7.26 -15.60
C ARG A 39 -10.48 -6.67 -14.43
N GLU A 40 -11.78 -6.97 -14.31
CA GLU A 40 -12.57 -6.51 -13.17
C GLU A 40 -12.04 -7.06 -11.85
N GLN A 41 -11.71 -8.36 -11.79
CA GLN A 41 -11.18 -8.99 -10.58
C GLN A 41 -9.87 -8.35 -10.13
N PHE A 42 -8.92 -8.14 -11.04
CA PHE A 42 -7.64 -7.51 -10.72
C PHE A 42 -7.79 -6.02 -10.39
N PHE A 43 -8.74 -5.31 -11.01
CA PHE A 43 -9.04 -3.93 -10.68
C PHE A 43 -9.57 -3.82 -9.25
N ARG A 44 -10.56 -4.65 -8.90
CA ARG A 44 -11.15 -4.72 -7.56
C ARG A 44 -10.10 -5.09 -6.51
N ALA A 45 -9.24 -6.07 -6.80
CA ALA A 45 -8.17 -6.47 -5.90
C ALA A 45 -7.17 -5.35 -5.66
N GLY A 46 -6.68 -4.70 -6.73
CA GLY A 46 -5.76 -3.56 -6.64
C GLY A 46 -6.35 -2.39 -5.87
N HIS A 47 -7.57 -1.96 -6.22
CA HIS A 47 -8.27 -0.85 -5.56
C HIS A 47 -8.53 -1.13 -4.07
N ALA A 48 -9.01 -2.33 -3.72
CA ALA A 48 -9.26 -2.70 -2.32
C ALA A 48 -7.97 -2.73 -1.50
N HIS A 49 -6.88 -3.30 -2.03
CA HIS A 49 -5.58 -3.28 -1.36
C HIS A 49 -5.04 -1.85 -1.23
N ALA A 50 -5.17 -1.00 -2.24
CA ALA A 50 -4.73 0.39 -2.16
C ALA A 50 -5.37 1.12 -0.96
N GLY A 51 -6.71 1.02 -0.85
CA GLY A 51 -7.47 1.69 0.20
C GLY A 51 -7.10 1.20 1.59
N VAL A 52 -7.23 -0.11 1.85
CA VAL A 52 -7.00 -0.67 3.20
C VAL A 52 -5.57 -0.48 3.67
N LEU A 53 -4.58 -0.56 2.77
CA LEU A 53 -3.17 -0.47 3.14
C LEU A 53 -2.72 0.98 3.35
N LEU A 54 -3.27 1.95 2.61
CA LEU A 54 -3.07 3.36 2.91
C LEU A 54 -3.71 3.74 4.25
N VAL A 55 -4.85 3.16 4.62
CA VAL A 55 -5.40 3.35 5.97
C VAL A 55 -4.49 2.72 7.03
N LEU A 56 -3.96 1.51 6.78
CA LEU A 56 -2.96 0.88 7.64
C LEU A 56 -1.71 1.76 7.80
N SER A 57 -1.24 2.43 6.73
CA SER A 57 -0.06 3.29 6.84
C SER A 57 -0.26 4.46 7.79
N LEU A 58 -1.47 5.04 7.85
CA LEU A 58 -1.79 6.10 8.81
C LEU A 58 -1.63 5.60 10.24
N VAL A 59 -2.18 4.42 10.55
CA VAL A 59 -2.03 3.78 11.87
C VAL A 59 -0.56 3.44 12.15
N TYR A 60 0.14 2.92 11.16
CA TYR A 60 1.56 2.61 11.26
C TYR A 60 2.39 3.83 11.65
N PHE A 61 2.15 4.99 11.05
CA PHE A 61 2.90 6.21 11.38
C PHE A 61 2.60 6.73 12.80
N LEU A 62 1.36 6.57 13.30
CA LEU A 62 1.03 6.90 14.70
C LEU A 62 1.85 6.07 15.69
N HIS A 63 2.03 4.79 15.41
CA HIS A 63 2.83 3.90 16.26
C HIS A 63 4.32 4.10 16.06
N LEU A 64 4.77 4.34 14.83
CA LEU A 64 6.17 4.59 14.52
C LEU A 64 6.69 5.84 15.23
N ASP A 65 5.85 6.87 15.38
CA ASP A 65 6.25 8.08 16.10
C ASP A 65 6.54 7.84 17.59
N ARG A 66 5.82 6.90 18.20
CA ARG A 66 5.99 6.48 19.61
C ARG A 66 7.23 5.62 19.86
N THR A 67 7.88 5.14 18.80
CA THR A 67 9.13 4.38 18.95
C THR A 67 10.31 5.31 19.25
N GLY A 68 11.28 4.80 20.00
CA GLY A 68 12.55 5.50 20.27
C GLY A 68 13.52 5.56 19.08
N TYR A 69 13.03 5.31 17.85
CA TYR A 69 13.86 5.32 16.65
C TYR A 69 14.27 6.73 16.22
N SER A 70 15.47 6.84 15.64
CA SER A 70 15.92 8.08 15.02
C SER A 70 15.07 8.41 13.78
N ASP A 71 15.04 9.69 13.41
CA ASP A 71 14.30 10.14 12.22
C ASP A 71 14.72 9.41 10.94
N GLY A 72 16.00 9.04 10.80
CA GLY A 72 16.49 8.28 9.66
C GLY A 72 15.86 6.89 9.55
N VAL A 73 15.73 6.19 10.68
CA VAL A 73 15.06 4.88 10.72
C VAL A 73 13.56 5.04 10.46
N LYS A 74 12.94 6.08 11.02
CA LYS A 74 11.51 6.37 10.78
C LYS A 74 11.24 6.66 9.29
N TRP A 75 12.10 7.44 8.63
CA TRP A 75 12.04 7.67 7.18
C TRP A 75 12.21 6.39 6.38
N PHE A 76 13.23 5.59 6.69
CA PHE A 76 13.48 4.33 5.99
C PHE A 76 12.28 3.38 6.12
N ALA A 77 11.82 3.13 7.34
CA ALA A 77 10.72 2.20 7.60
C ALA A 77 9.41 2.68 6.98
N GLY A 78 9.14 3.99 7.04
CA GLY A 78 7.95 4.57 6.44
C GLY A 78 7.95 4.55 4.91
N SER A 79 9.08 4.90 4.28
CA SER A 79 9.25 4.80 2.83
C SER A 79 9.18 3.35 2.34
N LEU A 80 9.76 2.41 3.11
CA LEU A 80 9.69 0.98 2.83
C LEU A 80 8.23 0.48 2.82
N LEU A 81 7.43 0.91 3.80
CA LEU A 81 6.00 0.59 3.85
C LEU A 81 5.27 1.17 2.63
N LEU A 82 5.41 2.47 2.35
CA LEU A 82 4.70 3.10 1.22
C LEU A 82 5.11 2.50 -0.13
N ALA A 83 6.40 2.24 -0.33
CA ALA A 83 6.88 1.54 -1.52
C ALA A 83 6.25 0.16 -1.64
N GLY A 84 6.15 -0.58 -0.53
CA GLY A 84 5.48 -1.87 -0.47
C GLY A 84 3.99 -1.80 -0.81
N ILE A 85 3.27 -0.80 -0.31
CA ILE A 85 1.85 -0.57 -0.61
C ILE A 85 1.65 -0.27 -2.10
N MET A 86 2.46 0.64 -2.65
CA MET A 86 2.39 1.02 -4.06
C MET A 86 2.75 -0.15 -4.97
N ALA A 87 3.77 -0.94 -4.62
CA ALA A 87 4.12 -2.15 -5.36
C ALA A 87 3.02 -3.22 -5.26
N GLN A 88 2.46 -3.45 -4.07
CA GLN A 88 1.42 -4.48 -3.89
C GLN A 88 0.18 -4.17 -4.73
N SER A 89 -0.37 -2.96 -4.57
CA SER A 89 -1.55 -2.49 -5.30
C SER A 89 -1.26 -2.25 -6.78
N GLY A 90 -0.18 -1.53 -7.09
CA GLY A 90 0.25 -1.23 -8.46
C GLY A 90 0.54 -2.50 -9.26
N GLY A 91 1.10 -3.54 -8.64
CA GLY A 91 1.32 -4.84 -9.28
C GLY A 91 0.03 -5.50 -9.80
N PHE A 92 -1.10 -5.34 -9.09
CA PHE A 92 -2.40 -5.81 -9.59
C PHE A 92 -2.84 -5.04 -10.84
N PHE A 93 -2.65 -3.72 -10.87
CA PHE A 93 -2.96 -2.89 -12.04
C PHE A 93 -2.02 -3.15 -13.22
N ILE A 94 -0.73 -3.39 -12.97
CA ILE A 94 0.23 -3.83 -13.99
C ILE A 94 -0.20 -5.19 -14.56
N HIS A 95 -0.64 -6.13 -13.72
CA HIS A 95 -1.13 -7.43 -14.18
C HIS A 95 -2.44 -7.31 -14.97
N LEU A 96 -3.32 -6.37 -14.61
CA LEU A 96 -4.52 -6.06 -15.38
C LEU A 96 -4.20 -5.59 -16.80
N GLY A 97 -3.19 -4.72 -16.95
CA GLY A 97 -2.83 -4.12 -18.23
C GLY A 97 -1.98 -5.03 -19.12
N LEU A 98 -1.02 -5.75 -18.54
CA LEU A 98 0.00 -6.52 -19.29
C LEU A 98 -0.08 -8.04 -19.06
N GLY A 99 -0.90 -8.49 -18.11
CA GLY A 99 -1.02 -9.89 -17.73
C GLY A 99 -2.02 -10.69 -18.57
N LYS A 100 -2.11 -11.98 -18.27
CA LYS A 100 -3.05 -12.93 -18.87
C LYS A 100 -3.71 -13.74 -17.76
N PRO A 101 -4.97 -14.17 -17.95
CA PRO A 101 -5.64 -15.05 -17.00
C PRO A 101 -4.80 -16.29 -16.69
N ASN A 102 -4.75 -16.65 -15.41
CA ASN A 102 -4.11 -17.87 -14.91
C ASN A 102 -2.60 -18.01 -15.24
N ARG A 103 -1.90 -16.88 -15.43
CA ARG A 103 -0.44 -16.86 -15.64
C ARG A 103 0.23 -15.81 -14.75
N SER A 104 1.47 -16.06 -14.35
CA SER A 104 2.29 -15.02 -13.73
C SER A 104 2.69 -13.96 -14.74
N SER A 105 2.80 -12.70 -14.29
CA SER A 105 3.43 -11.62 -15.05
C SER A 105 4.30 -10.76 -14.13
N LEU A 106 4.97 -9.75 -14.70
CA LEU A 106 5.69 -8.73 -13.93
C LEU A 106 4.82 -8.13 -12.82
N GLY A 107 3.52 -7.89 -13.08
CA GLY A 107 2.58 -7.38 -12.08
C GLY A 107 2.47 -8.30 -10.86
N THR A 108 2.37 -9.62 -11.05
CA THR A 108 2.32 -10.57 -9.92
C THR A 108 3.62 -10.62 -9.13
N VAL A 109 4.77 -10.41 -9.78
CA VAL A 109 6.07 -10.35 -9.09
C VAL A 109 6.15 -9.07 -8.27
N VAL A 110 5.78 -7.93 -8.85
CA VAL A 110 5.74 -6.62 -8.17
C VAL A 110 4.78 -6.67 -6.98
N THR A 111 3.62 -7.32 -7.11
CA THR A 111 2.68 -7.51 -6.00
C THR A 111 3.31 -8.26 -4.84
N ARG A 112 3.99 -9.39 -5.11
CA ARG A 112 4.67 -10.20 -4.09
C ARG A 112 5.84 -9.46 -3.44
N LEU A 113 6.63 -8.74 -4.23
CA LEU A 113 7.69 -7.90 -3.69
C LEU A 113 7.13 -6.83 -2.77
N GLY A 114 6.02 -6.19 -3.15
CA GLY A 114 5.30 -5.24 -2.30
C GLY A 114 4.94 -5.83 -0.94
N ALA A 115 4.38 -7.05 -0.92
CA ALA A 115 4.07 -7.78 0.31
C ALA A 115 5.29 -7.99 1.20
N VAL A 116 6.43 -8.37 0.62
CA VAL A 116 7.69 -8.58 1.35
C VAL A 116 8.22 -7.28 1.94
N LEU A 117 8.20 -6.17 1.18
CA LEU A 117 8.63 -4.87 1.68
C LEU A 117 7.75 -4.40 2.85
N MET A 118 6.44 -4.57 2.73
CA MET A 118 5.51 -4.26 3.83
C MET A 118 5.77 -5.11 5.06
N ALA A 119 5.99 -6.42 4.89
CA ALA A 119 6.33 -7.30 6.01
C ALA A 119 7.60 -6.83 6.71
N GLY A 120 8.64 -6.44 5.96
CA GLY A 120 9.85 -5.84 6.52
C GLY A 120 9.59 -4.58 7.33
N ALA A 121 8.78 -3.64 6.81
CA ALA A 121 8.42 -2.42 7.53
C ALA A 121 7.62 -2.72 8.81
N LEU A 122 6.66 -3.63 8.75
CA LEU A 122 5.87 -4.06 9.91
C LEU A 122 6.74 -4.72 10.99
N LEU A 123 7.72 -5.53 10.59
CA LEU A 123 8.70 -6.12 11.51
C LEU A 123 9.56 -5.04 12.19
N ILE A 124 10.01 -4.02 11.45
CA ILE A 124 10.75 -2.89 12.02
C ILE A 124 9.89 -2.19 13.08
N LEU A 125 8.63 -1.87 12.78
CA LEU A 125 7.74 -1.25 13.74
C LEU A 125 7.52 -2.14 14.98
N ALA A 126 7.26 -3.44 14.79
CA ALA A 126 7.05 -4.38 15.88
C ALA A 126 8.26 -4.43 16.83
N VAL A 127 9.47 -4.51 16.30
CA VAL A 127 10.71 -4.46 17.09
C VAL A 127 10.84 -3.13 17.83
N GLY A 128 10.47 -2.02 17.20
CA GLY A 128 10.50 -0.69 17.82
C GLY A 128 9.58 -0.57 19.02
N LEU A 129 8.34 -1.06 18.88
CA LEU A 129 7.35 -1.07 19.95
C LEU A 129 7.81 -1.93 21.13
N LEU A 130 8.29 -3.15 20.86
CA LEU A 130 8.78 -4.06 21.91
C LEU A 130 10.00 -3.52 22.67
N ARG A 131 10.84 -2.69 22.03
CA ARG A 131 12.01 -2.06 22.69
C ARG A 131 11.66 -0.79 23.45
N SER A 132 10.65 -0.06 23.03
CA SER A 132 10.15 1.13 23.72
C SER A 132 9.43 0.78 25.02
N ASP A 133 8.70 -0.34 25.05
CA ASP A 133 7.94 -0.78 26.23
C ASP A 133 8.83 -1.20 27.43
N ARG A 134 10.10 -1.54 27.16
CA ARG A 134 11.08 -1.90 28.20
C ARG A 134 11.75 -0.70 28.89
N GLN A 135 11.44 0.52 28.47
CA GLN A 135 12.08 1.76 28.98
C GLN A 135 11.13 2.65 29.78
N GLY A 136 9.86 2.24 29.95
CA GLY A 136 8.89 2.86 30.88
C GLY A 136 8.77 2.05 32.16
#